data_AF-A0A529FFV8-F1
#
_entry.id   AF-A0A529FFV8-F1
#
_cell.length_a   1.000
_cell.length_b   1.000
_cell.length_c   1.000
_cell.angle_alpha   90.00
_cell.angle_beta   90.00
_cell.angle_gamma   90.00
#
_symmetry.space_group_name_H-M   'P 1'
#
loop_
_entity.id
_entity.type
_entity.pdbx_description
1 polymer ?
#
loop_
_entity_poly.entity_id
_entity_poly.type
_entity_poly.pdbx_seq_one_letter_code
_entity_poly.pdbx_strand_id
1 'polypeptide(L)' 'MLALVIASDSATGLRLAEVEDPRPLANEALIAVHVTSLNRGELRLLGIR' A
#
# COMPACT_ATOMS: atom_id res chain seq x y z
N MET A 1 -5.41 -5.69 -8.30
CA MET A 1 -4.87 -4.32 -8.40
C MET A 1 -3.37 -4.29 -8.15
N LEU A 2 -2.66 -3.32 -8.74
CA LEU A 2 -1.27 -3.02 -8.43
C LEU A 2 -1.17 -2.22 -7.11
N ALA A 3 -0.30 -2.63 -6.21
CA ALA A 3 -0.09 -1.99 -4.90
C ALA A 3 1.41 -1.85 -4.56
N LEU A 4 1.73 -0.86 -3.70
CA LEU A 4 3.04 -0.76 -3.05
C LEU A 4 2.99 -1.54 -1.73
N VAL A 5 3.79 -2.59 -1.62
CA VAL A 5 3.79 -3.53 -0.48
C VAL A 5 5.12 -3.50 0.27
N ILE A 6 5.07 -3.84 1.56
CA ILE A 6 6.27 -4.07 2.37
C ILE A 6 6.89 -5.39 1.94
N ALA A 7 8.18 -5.35 1.61
CA ALA A 7 8.93 -6.48 1.07
C ALA A 7 10.32 -6.50 1.71
N SER A 8 10.52 -7.41 2.68
CA SER A 8 11.78 -7.53 3.43
C SER A 8 12.96 -7.98 2.56
N ASP A 9 12.69 -8.54 1.38
CA ASP A 9 13.65 -8.96 0.38
C ASP A 9 14.01 -7.84 -0.63
N SER A 10 13.40 -6.66 -0.51
CA SER A 10 13.71 -5.49 -1.33
C SER A 10 14.75 -4.58 -0.68
N ALA A 11 15.64 -3.99 -1.49
CA ALA A 11 16.65 -3.04 -1.02
C ALA A 11 16.05 -1.80 -0.32
N THR A 12 14.83 -1.41 -0.67
CA THR A 12 14.11 -0.28 -0.06
C THR A 12 13.09 -0.71 0.99
N GLY A 13 12.98 -2.02 1.26
CA GLY A 13 11.90 -2.58 2.07
C GLY A 13 10.51 -2.52 1.42
N LEU A 14 10.43 -2.05 0.16
CA LEU A 14 9.19 -1.85 -0.58
C LEU A 14 9.26 -2.45 -1.99
N ARG A 15 8.12 -2.89 -2.51
CA ARG A 15 7.99 -3.39 -3.89
C ARG A 15 6.61 -3.09 -4.45
N LEU A 16 6.52 -2.85 -5.76
CA LEU A 16 5.23 -2.86 -6.46
C LEU A 16 4.85 -4.32 -6.80
N ALA A 17 3.63 -4.71 -6.45
CA ALA A 17 3.14 -6.07 -6.67
C ALA A 17 1.65 -6.06 -7.03
N GLU A 18 1.26 -7.02 -7.87
CA GLU A 18 -0.16 -7.33 -8.09
C GLU A 18 -0.72 -8.06 -6.87
N VAL A 19 -1.87 -7.60 -6.41
CA VAL A 19 -2.64 -8.20 -5.31
C VAL A 19 -4.10 -8.35 -5.73
N GLU A 20 -4.87 -9.19 -5.06
CA GLU A 20 -6.31 -9.28 -5.31
C GLU A 20 -7.02 -7.97 -4.95
N ASP A 21 -8.09 -7.65 -5.68
CA ASP A 21 -8.93 -6.52 -5.31
C ASP A 21 -9.66 -6.81 -3.98
N PRO A 22 -9.79 -5.82 -3.08
CA PRO A 22 -10.46 -6.01 -1.81
C PRO A 22 -11.93 -6.40 -1.99
N ARG A 23 -12.44 -7.24 -1.08
CA ARG A 23 -13.87 -7.58 -1.00
C ARG A 23 -14.51 -6.82 0.16
N PRO A 24 -15.29 -5.75 -0.08
CA PRO A 24 -15.88 -4.97 1.00
C PRO A 24 -16.93 -5.76 1.76
N LEU A 25 -16.98 -5.56 3.08
CA LEU A 25 -18.11 -5.99 3.91
C LEU A 25 -19.35 -5.10 3.70
N ALA A 26 -20.46 -5.44 4.35
CA ALA A 26 -21.76 -4.79 4.13
C ALA A 26 -21.77 -3.26 4.37
N ASN A 27 -20.84 -2.74 5.16
CA ASN A 27 -20.71 -1.33 5.53
C ASN A 27 -19.41 -0.69 5.01
N GLU A 28 -18.81 -1.28 3.99
CA GLU A 28 -17.57 -0.81 3.37
C GLU A 28 -17.77 -0.55 1.87
N ALA A 29 -16.87 0.23 1.27
CA ALA A 29 -16.89 0.51 -0.16
C ALA A 29 -15.52 0.20 -0.78
N LEU A 30 -15.53 -0.38 -1.98
CA LEU A 30 -14.34 -0.49 -2.80
C LEU A 30 -14.15 0.81 -3.58
N ILE A 31 -13.00 1.44 -3.43
CA ILE A 31 -12.69 2.74 -4.04
C ILE A 31 -11.60 2.58 -5.08
N ALA A 32 -11.83 3.08 -6.29
CA ALA A 32 -10.80 3.23 -7.30
C ALA A 32 -9.91 4.43 -6.96
N VAL A 33 -8.64 4.17 -6.66
CA VAL A 33 -7.68 5.22 -6.28
C VAL A 33 -7.08 5.87 -7.52
N HIS A 34 -7.29 7.17 -7.68
CA HIS A 34 -6.69 7.96 -8.78
C HIS A 34 -5.40 8.67 -8.37
N VAL A 35 -5.32 9.13 -7.12
CA VAL A 35 -4.16 9.82 -6.55
C VAL A 35 -4.08 9.47 -5.07
N THR A 36 -2.86 9.32 -4.55
CA THR A 36 -2.60 9.18 -3.11
C THR A 36 -1.47 10.12 -2.69
N SER A 37 -1.49 10.56 -1.44
CA SER A 37 -0.40 11.32 -0.83
C SER A 37 0.43 10.40 0.07
N LEU A 38 1.71 10.73 0.22
CA LEU A 38 2.59 10.08 1.18
C LEU A 38 2.75 10.98 2.40
N ASN A 39 2.54 10.45 3.60
CA ASN A 39 2.71 11.17 4.85
C ASN A 39 3.94 10.67 5.61
N ARG A 40 4.41 11.49 6.54
CA ARG A 40 5.56 11.17 7.39
C ARG A 40 5.34 9.93 8.27
N GLY A 41 4.09 9.62 8.62
CA GLY A 41 3.72 8.44 9.41
C GLY A 41 4.10 7.14 8.71
N GLU A 42 3.80 7.04 7.43
CA GLU A 42 4.13 5.87 6.60
C GLU A 42 5.65 5.66 6.52
N LEU A 43 6.43 6.72 6.30
CA LEU A 43 7.90 6.64 6.28
C LEU A 43 8.48 6.10 7.60
N ARG A 44 7.94 6.59 8.73
CA ARG A 44 8.37 6.15 10.07
C ARG A 44 8.04 4.68 10.32
N LEU A 45 6.86 4.22 9.92
CA LEU A 45 6.44 2.82 10.06
C LEU A 45 7.38 1.88 9.30
N LEU A 46 7.85 2.33 8.13
CA LEU A 46 8.72 1.57 7.23
C LEU A 46 10.20 1.67 7.59
N GLY A 47 10.58 2.45 8.62
CA GLY A 47 11.97 2.69 8.97
C GLY A 47 12.75 3.47 7.90
N ILE A 48 12.06 4.10 6.94
CA ILE A 48 12.64 4.89 5.86
C ILE A 48 12.96 6.29 6.43
N ARG A 49 14.21 6.73 6.25
CA ARG A 49 14.71 8.04 6.76
C ARG A 49 14.79 9.07 5.65
#